data_AF-A0A2U3LWX5-F1
#
_entry.id   AF-A0A2U3LWX5-F1
#
_cell.length_a   1.000
_cell.length_b   1.000
_cell.length_c   1.000
_cell.angle_alpha   90.00
_cell.angle_beta   90.00
_cell.angle_gamma   90.00
#
_symmetry.space_group_name_H-M   'P 1'
#
loop_
_entity.id
_entity.type
_entity.pdbx_description
1 polymer ?
#
loop_
_entity_poly.entity_id
_entity_poly.type
_entity_poly.pdbx_seq_one_letter_code
_entity_poly.pdbx_strand_id
1 'polypeptide(L)'
;MAIEHQFTQCIEQVFGYRQGEGPVIRNQAMSIFPRGAGDLLEHRFGVTAKGTLGFVSRACIRTNTGDYFVPVHFCWDLVAFLCAGALFYERAHYYGSCLLNAALVIPDGQLYPGMPSRNQQNQGSALFEPQLDRIQANGTTQITVLPHRITAGRLQTALEDVVNDLMRTSGSVLAAKFSTSTRWLIEDALERYASGPRSG
;
A
#
# COMPACT_ATOMS: atom_id res chain seq x y z
N MET A 1 -21.86 5.50 7.49
CA MET A 1 -22.43 4.56 6.50
C MET A 1 -22.13 5.00 5.07
N ALA A 2 -22.48 6.23 4.62
CA ALA A 2 -22.21 6.67 3.24
C ALA A 2 -20.71 6.73 2.87
N ILE A 3 -19.86 7.30 3.72
CA ILE A 3 -18.40 7.39 3.49
C ILE A 3 -17.75 6.01 3.43
N GLU A 4 -18.14 5.09 4.33
CA GLU A 4 -17.60 3.74 4.37
C GLU A 4 -17.93 2.99 3.07
N HIS A 5 -19.18 3.05 2.63
CA HIS A 5 -19.62 2.42 1.39
C HIS A 5 -18.92 3.00 0.15
N GLN A 6 -18.79 4.33 0.07
CA GLN A 6 -18.05 4.98 -1.02
C GLN A 6 -16.58 4.56 -1.04
N PHE A 7 -15.94 4.46 0.12
CA PHE A 7 -14.55 4.04 0.21
C PHE A 7 -14.37 2.57 -0.18
N THR A 8 -15.26 1.67 0.25
CA THR A 8 -15.29 0.26 -0.19
C THR A 8 -15.34 0.17 -1.71
N GLN A 9 -16.23 0.91 -2.37
CA GLN A 9 -16.33 0.90 -3.84
C GLN A 9 -15.03 1.37 -4.52
N CYS A 10 -14.30 2.32 -3.93
CA CYS A 10 -13.01 2.78 -4.45
C CYS A 10 -11.94 1.70 -4.31
N ILE A 11 -11.92 1.00 -3.17
CA ILE A 11 -11.03 -0.14 -2.93
C ILE A 11 -11.32 -1.24 -3.96
N GLU A 12 -12.57 -1.66 -4.11
CA GLU A 12 -12.96 -2.73 -5.03
C GLU A 12 -12.58 -2.40 -6.48
N GLN A 13 -12.76 -1.15 -6.91
CA GLN A 13 -12.39 -0.71 -8.25
C GLN A 13 -10.89 -0.85 -8.52
N VAL A 14 -10.03 -0.38 -7.61
CA VAL A 14 -8.57 -0.38 -7.84
C VAL A 14 -7.98 -1.77 -7.64
N PHE A 15 -8.50 -2.54 -6.68
CA PHE A 15 -7.95 -3.85 -6.35
C PHE A 15 -8.57 -4.99 -7.15
N GLY A 16 -9.68 -4.76 -7.87
CA GLY A 16 -10.20 -5.67 -8.89
C GLY A 16 -10.97 -6.89 -8.37
N TYR A 17 -11.32 -6.93 -7.09
CA TYR A 17 -12.15 -7.99 -6.52
C TYR A 17 -13.04 -7.43 -5.40
N ARG A 18 -14.25 -8.00 -5.26
CA ARG A 18 -15.14 -7.71 -4.13
C ARG A 18 -14.43 -8.10 -2.85
N GLN A 19 -14.44 -7.23 -1.84
CA GLN A 19 -13.76 -7.52 -0.59
C GLN A 19 -14.19 -8.89 -0.05
N GLY A 20 -13.22 -9.75 0.30
CA GLY A 20 -13.44 -10.83 1.25
C GLY A 20 -13.48 -10.19 2.63
N GLU A 21 -14.67 -9.82 3.10
CA GLU A 21 -14.84 -8.92 4.25
C GLU A 21 -14.84 -9.66 5.58
N GLY A 22 -13.81 -9.40 6.39
CA GLY A 22 -14.04 -9.21 7.82
C GLY A 22 -14.80 -7.90 8.04
N PRO A 23 -15.55 -7.74 9.14
CA PRO A 23 -16.35 -6.54 9.37
C PRO A 23 -15.47 -5.28 9.43
N VAL A 24 -15.97 -4.15 8.90
CA VAL A 24 -15.33 -2.84 9.07
C VAL A 24 -15.13 -2.58 10.56
N ILE A 25 -13.87 -2.42 10.98
CA ILE A 25 -13.53 -2.15 12.36
C ILE A 25 -13.66 -0.65 12.59
N ARG A 26 -14.59 -0.27 13.47
CA ARG A 26 -14.81 1.13 13.84
C ARG A 26 -14.03 1.45 15.10
N ASN A 27 -13.01 2.28 14.97
CA ASN A 27 -12.43 2.99 16.11
C ASN A 27 -12.96 4.44 16.06
N GLN A 28 -13.16 5.10 17.20
CA GLN A 28 -13.95 6.35 17.37
C GLN A 28 -13.62 7.51 16.40
N ALA A 29 -12.50 7.45 15.66
CA ALA A 29 -12.12 8.42 14.63
C ALA A 29 -11.84 7.85 13.22
N MET A 30 -11.84 6.52 13.02
CA MET A 30 -11.42 5.87 11.77
C MET A 30 -12.20 4.60 11.48
N SER A 31 -12.65 4.46 10.23
CA SER A 31 -13.19 3.21 9.69
C SER A 31 -12.05 2.42 9.06
N ILE A 32 -11.86 1.18 9.52
CA ILE A 32 -10.77 0.30 9.09
C ILE A 32 -11.33 -0.87 8.28
N PHE A 33 -10.78 -1.07 7.09
CA PHE A 33 -11.15 -2.08 6.12
C PHE A 33 -10.04 -3.13 6.09
N PRO A 34 -10.21 -4.27 6.79
CA PRO A 34 -9.26 -5.37 6.73
C PRO A 34 -9.28 -6.01 5.33
N ARG A 35 -8.12 -6.42 4.83
CA ARG A 35 -7.93 -7.06 3.52
C ARG A 35 -6.85 -8.13 3.63
N GLY A 36 -7.25 -9.40 3.57
CA GLY A 36 -6.34 -10.54 3.47
C GLY A 36 -6.75 -11.45 2.32
N ALA A 37 -5.80 -12.14 1.71
CA ALA A 37 -6.06 -13.10 0.65
C ALA A 37 -5.12 -14.30 0.77
N GLY A 38 -5.66 -15.47 1.16
CA GLY A 38 -4.89 -16.71 1.26
C GLY A 38 -3.67 -16.58 2.18
N ASP A 39 -2.49 -16.84 1.63
CA ASP A 39 -1.21 -16.79 2.34
C ASP A 39 -0.66 -15.37 2.58
N LEU A 40 -1.31 -14.32 2.06
CA LEU A 40 -0.96 -12.93 2.32
C LEU A 40 -1.55 -12.46 3.66
N LEU A 41 -0.69 -11.97 4.56
CA LEU A 41 -1.14 -11.42 5.84
C LEU A 41 -2.01 -10.16 5.65
N GLU A 42 -3.02 -10.02 6.51
CA GLU A 42 -4.01 -8.93 6.50
C GLU A 42 -3.38 -7.52 6.43
N HIS A 43 -3.83 -6.72 5.46
CA HIS A 43 -3.62 -5.29 5.32
C HIS A 43 -4.85 -4.55 5.85
N ARG A 44 -4.68 -3.34 6.36
CA ARG A 44 -5.78 -2.52 6.89
C ARG A 44 -5.74 -1.15 6.26
N PHE A 45 -6.84 -0.79 5.62
CA PHE A 45 -7.04 0.53 5.03
C PHE A 45 -7.92 1.34 5.97
N GLY A 46 -7.56 2.59 6.21
CA GLY A 46 -8.24 3.48 7.13
C GLY A 46 -8.71 4.72 6.42
N VAL A 47 -9.93 5.15 6.70
CA VAL A 47 -10.40 6.50 6.34
C VAL A 47 -11.10 7.12 7.53
N THR A 48 -10.81 8.39 7.79
CA THR A 48 -11.52 9.19 8.79
C THR A 48 -12.64 10.01 8.13
N ALA A 49 -13.60 10.47 8.92
CA ALA A 49 -14.64 11.38 8.43
C ALA A 49 -14.07 12.71 7.87
N LYS A 50 -12.85 13.10 8.29
CA LYS A 50 -12.14 14.32 7.82
C LYS A 50 -11.25 14.06 6.60
N GLY A 51 -11.31 12.86 6.01
CA GLY A 51 -10.54 12.49 4.83
C GLY A 51 -9.10 12.03 5.09
N THR A 52 -8.60 12.04 6.34
CA THR A 52 -7.31 11.42 6.67
C THR A 52 -7.29 9.95 6.26
N LEU A 53 -6.19 9.54 5.63
CA LEU A 53 -5.97 8.18 5.14
C LEU A 53 -5.06 7.41 6.10
N GLY A 54 -5.36 6.12 6.27
CA GLY A 54 -4.57 5.18 7.05
C GLY A 54 -4.21 3.96 6.21
N PHE A 55 -2.97 3.52 6.28
CA PHE A 55 -2.48 2.32 5.60
C PHE A 55 -1.64 1.52 6.58
N VAL A 56 -2.08 0.32 6.91
CA VAL A 56 -1.29 -0.64 7.70
C VAL A 56 -1.07 -1.87 6.85
N SER A 57 0.18 -2.25 6.65
CA SER A 57 0.52 -3.43 5.89
C SER A 57 1.43 -4.34 6.70
N ARG A 58 1.20 -5.65 6.54
CA ARG A 58 2.15 -6.67 6.96
C ARG A 58 3.04 -7.11 5.80
N ALA A 59 2.52 -7.06 4.56
CA ALA A 59 3.22 -7.40 3.31
C ALA A 59 4.12 -8.63 3.41
N CYS A 60 3.66 -9.61 4.19
CA CYS A 60 4.31 -10.89 4.36
C CYS A 60 3.52 -12.00 3.68
N ILE A 61 4.24 -12.96 3.13
CA ILE A 61 3.71 -14.25 2.70
C ILE A 61 3.95 -15.25 3.83
N ARG A 62 2.91 -15.97 4.21
CA ARG A 62 3.02 -17.12 5.09
C ARG A 62 3.50 -18.33 4.31
N THR A 63 4.53 -18.99 4.81
CA THR A 63 5.04 -20.25 4.27
C THR A 63 5.12 -21.28 5.40
N ASN A 64 5.41 -22.54 5.05
CA ASN A 64 5.61 -23.60 6.03
C ASN A 64 6.79 -23.34 6.99
N THR A 65 7.72 -22.44 6.64
CA THR A 65 8.92 -22.13 7.42
C THR A 65 8.81 -20.80 8.18
N GLY A 66 7.72 -20.06 8.01
CA GLY A 66 7.49 -18.77 8.67
C GLY A 66 6.87 -17.72 7.76
N ASP A 67 6.67 -16.53 8.31
CA ASP A 67 6.19 -15.36 7.59
C ASP A 67 7.39 -14.58 7.00
N TYR A 68 7.29 -14.22 5.71
CA TYR A 68 8.38 -13.58 4.98
C TYR A 68 7.95 -12.27 4.34
N PHE A 69 8.68 -11.18 4.59
CA PHE A 69 8.39 -9.87 4.00
C PHE A 69 8.73 -9.80 2.51
N VAL A 70 7.82 -9.22 1.72
CA VAL A 70 7.97 -9.00 0.28
C VAL A 70 7.85 -7.50 -0.02
N PRO A 71 8.97 -6.77 -0.14
CA PRO A 71 8.98 -5.32 -0.36
C PRO A 71 8.17 -4.85 -1.57
N VAL A 72 8.18 -5.62 -2.65
CA VAL A 72 7.43 -5.31 -3.88
C VAL A 72 5.93 -5.38 -3.63
N HIS A 73 5.44 -6.31 -2.80
CA HIS A 73 4.03 -6.39 -2.44
C HIS A 73 3.62 -5.18 -1.60
N PHE A 74 4.45 -4.77 -0.64
CA PHE A 74 4.22 -3.54 0.11
C PHE A 74 4.06 -2.33 -0.82
N CYS A 75 4.98 -2.17 -1.78
CA CYS A 75 4.92 -1.07 -2.76
C CYS A 75 3.65 -1.14 -3.61
N TRP A 76 3.29 -2.33 -4.10
CA TRP A 76 2.08 -2.53 -4.91
C TRP A 76 0.81 -2.16 -4.13
N ASP A 77 0.67 -2.63 -2.89
CA ASP A 77 -0.50 -2.34 -2.06
C ASP A 77 -0.59 -0.87 -1.67
N LEU A 78 0.54 -0.23 -1.38
CA LEU A 78 0.58 1.20 -1.07
C LEU A 78 0.15 2.05 -2.27
N VAL A 79 0.69 1.78 -3.47
CA VAL A 79 0.32 2.50 -4.69
C VAL A 79 -1.17 2.32 -5.00
N ALA A 80 -1.67 1.09 -4.91
CA ALA A 80 -3.09 0.82 -5.12
C ALA A 80 -3.99 1.49 -4.06
N PHE A 81 -3.55 1.54 -2.80
CA PHE A 81 -4.25 2.29 -1.75
C PHE A 81 -4.28 3.80 -2.03
N LEU A 82 -3.18 4.39 -2.50
CA LEU A 82 -3.11 5.80 -2.90
C LEU A 82 -4.09 6.10 -4.03
N CYS A 83 -4.19 5.22 -5.04
CA CYS A 83 -5.19 5.33 -6.10
C CYS A 83 -6.63 5.23 -5.55
N ALA A 84 -6.92 4.31 -4.64
CA ALA A 84 -8.24 4.21 -4.01
C ALA A 84 -8.58 5.46 -3.20
N GLY A 85 -7.60 6.01 -2.47
CA GLY A 85 -7.70 7.29 -1.77
C GLY A 85 -8.00 8.45 -2.73
N ALA A 86 -7.31 8.52 -3.87
CA ALA A 86 -7.56 9.53 -4.90
C ALA A 86 -8.98 9.45 -5.46
N LEU A 87 -9.43 8.25 -5.83
CA LEU A 87 -10.82 8.00 -6.28
C LEU A 87 -11.84 8.45 -5.25
N PHE A 88 -11.61 8.14 -3.98
CA PHE A 88 -12.47 8.58 -2.90
C PHE A 88 -12.51 10.11 -2.78
N TYR A 89 -11.37 10.77 -2.86
CA TYR A 89 -11.28 12.23 -2.83
C TYR A 89 -12.03 12.89 -3.99
N GLU A 90 -11.94 12.32 -5.18
CA GLU A 90 -12.69 12.80 -6.34
C GLU A 90 -14.20 12.65 -6.14
N ARG A 91 -14.67 11.49 -5.66
CA ARG A 91 -16.09 11.23 -5.40
C ARG A 91 -16.66 12.04 -4.23
N ALA A 92 -15.85 12.30 -3.21
CA ALA A 92 -16.24 13.07 -2.03
C ALA A 92 -16.05 14.59 -2.23
N HIS A 93 -15.57 15.03 -3.40
CA HIS A 93 -15.28 16.44 -3.70
C HIS A 93 -14.29 17.08 -2.71
N TYR A 94 -13.29 16.32 -2.29
CA TYR A 94 -12.17 16.83 -1.50
C TYR A 94 -11.05 17.32 -2.42
N TYR A 95 -10.75 18.62 -2.33
CA TYR A 95 -9.78 19.29 -3.23
C TYR A 95 -8.43 19.63 -2.56
N GLY A 96 -8.29 19.34 -1.27
CA GLY A 96 -7.10 19.67 -0.48
C GLY A 96 -6.11 18.51 -0.35
N SER A 97 -4.97 18.82 0.27
CA SER A 97 -4.04 17.81 0.77
C SER A 97 -4.63 17.05 1.94
N CYS A 98 -4.14 15.84 2.17
CA CYS A 98 -4.48 15.07 3.36
C CYS A 98 -3.28 14.41 3.99
N LEU A 99 -3.47 14.04 5.24
CA LEU A 99 -2.49 13.29 6.00
C LEU A 99 -2.65 11.81 5.68
N LEU A 100 -1.55 11.17 5.30
CA LEU A 100 -1.42 9.72 5.18
C LEU A 100 -0.64 9.20 6.37
N ASN A 101 -1.28 8.36 7.18
CA ASN A 101 -0.60 7.58 8.21
C ASN A 101 -0.29 6.20 7.64
N ALA A 102 0.98 5.87 7.48
CA ALA A 102 1.42 4.57 6.99
C ALA A 102 2.14 3.80 8.11
N ALA A 103 1.82 2.53 8.25
CA ALA A 103 2.46 1.62 9.19
C ALA A 103 2.84 0.32 8.48
N LEU A 104 4.07 -0.11 8.72
CA LEU A 104 4.57 -1.41 8.33
C LEU A 104 4.74 -2.24 9.59
N VAL A 105 4.01 -3.34 9.69
CA VAL A 105 4.00 -4.23 10.85
C VAL A 105 4.52 -5.59 10.42
N ILE A 106 5.82 -5.81 10.61
CA ILE A 106 6.44 -7.09 10.26
C ILE A 106 6.61 -7.89 11.55
N PRO A 107 5.88 -9.01 11.73
CA PRO A 107 6.24 -9.97 12.78
C PRO A 107 7.64 -10.49 12.47
N ASP A 108 8.55 -10.52 13.46
CA ASP A 108 9.97 -10.92 13.33
C ASP A 108 10.22 -11.85 12.13
N GLY A 109 10.61 -11.24 11.01
CA GLY A 109 10.39 -11.85 9.69
C GLY A 109 11.66 -11.83 8.86
N GLN A 110 11.89 -12.92 8.14
CA GLN A 110 12.93 -12.99 7.14
C GLN A 110 12.44 -12.33 5.85
N LEU A 111 13.34 -11.77 5.06
CA LEU A 111 13.00 -11.36 3.69
C LEU A 111 12.73 -12.60 2.85
N TYR A 112 11.68 -12.54 2.04
CA TYR A 112 11.37 -13.66 1.16
C TYR A 112 12.50 -13.86 0.14
N PRO A 113 13.18 -15.02 0.12
CA PRO A 113 14.42 -15.21 -0.63
C PRO A 113 14.23 -15.46 -2.15
N GLY A 114 12.99 -15.66 -2.61
CA GLY A 114 12.64 -15.91 -4.02
C GLY A 114 11.38 -15.17 -4.45
N MET A 115 11.00 -15.20 -5.72
CA MET A 115 9.67 -14.72 -6.16
C MET A 115 8.75 -15.93 -6.41
N PRO A 116 7.44 -15.84 -6.15
CA PRO A 116 6.50 -16.61 -6.95
C PRO A 116 6.52 -15.98 -8.36
N SER A 117 6.97 -16.74 -9.35
CA SER A 117 7.15 -16.29 -10.73
C SER A 117 5.85 -15.74 -11.36
N ARG A 118 5.90 -14.78 -12.30
CA ARG A 118 6.08 -15.12 -13.73
C ARG A 118 6.87 -14.13 -14.60
N ASN A 119 7.33 -12.98 -14.11
CA ASN A 119 8.25 -12.12 -14.86
C ASN A 119 9.35 -11.60 -13.92
N GLN A 120 10.61 -11.93 -14.24
CA GLN A 120 11.84 -11.45 -13.59
C GLN A 120 11.78 -9.91 -13.46
N GLN A 121 12.29 -9.23 -12.43
CA GLN A 121 13.73 -9.14 -12.16
C GLN A 121 14.04 -8.17 -10.99
N ASN A 122 13.39 -8.26 -9.82
CA ASN A 122 13.87 -7.53 -8.62
C ASN A 122 13.64 -8.37 -7.38
N GLN A 123 14.71 -8.94 -6.82
CA GLN A 123 14.72 -9.35 -5.41
C GLN A 123 14.32 -8.11 -4.60
N GLY A 124 13.29 -8.21 -3.76
CA GLY A 124 12.79 -7.05 -3.01
C GLY A 124 13.88 -6.39 -2.14
N SER A 125 14.92 -7.12 -1.75
CA SER A 125 16.10 -6.59 -1.05
C SER A 125 16.92 -5.60 -1.88
N ALA A 126 16.93 -5.74 -3.21
CA ALA A 126 17.68 -4.87 -4.11
C ALA A 126 17.01 -3.51 -4.37
N LEU A 127 15.84 -3.28 -3.77
CA LEU A 127 15.19 -1.97 -3.73
C LEU A 127 15.88 -1.01 -2.73
N PHE A 128 16.79 -1.51 -1.90
CA PHE A 128 17.35 -0.77 -0.78
C PHE A 128 18.88 -0.82 -0.72
N GLU A 129 19.47 0.17 -0.05
CA GLU A 129 20.90 0.31 0.15
C GLU A 129 21.21 0.77 1.59
N PRO A 130 21.97 0.00 2.40
CA PRO A 130 22.39 -1.38 2.14
C PRO A 130 21.19 -2.31 1.92
N GLN A 131 21.39 -3.43 1.23
CA GLN A 131 20.34 -4.43 1.06
C GLN A 131 19.79 -4.83 2.43
N LEU A 132 18.47 -4.94 2.51
CA LEU A 132 17.86 -5.44 3.74
C LEU A 132 18.22 -6.93 3.88
N ASP A 133 18.72 -7.32 5.04
CA ASP A 133 18.99 -8.73 5.38
C ASP A 133 17.92 -9.28 6.33
N ARG A 134 17.34 -8.41 7.16
CA ARG A 134 16.22 -8.66 8.09
C ARG A 134 15.44 -7.37 8.25
N ILE A 135 14.16 -7.47 8.60
CA ILE A 135 13.40 -6.31 9.06
C ILE A 135 12.94 -6.55 10.49
N GLN A 136 13.53 -5.79 11.42
CA GLN A 136 13.08 -5.68 12.81
C GLN A 136 12.26 -4.39 13.01
N ALA A 137 11.34 -4.10 12.10
CA ALA A 137 10.63 -2.83 12.12
C ALA A 137 9.12 -3.01 12.13
N ASN A 138 8.55 -2.65 13.28
CA ASN A 138 7.30 -1.92 13.27
C ASN A 138 7.64 -0.46 12.96
N GLY A 139 7.44 -0.05 11.72
CA GLY A 139 7.68 1.31 11.26
C GLY A 139 6.37 2.07 11.14
N THR A 140 6.34 3.34 11.54
CA THR A 140 5.22 4.23 11.25
C THR A 140 5.76 5.53 10.68
N THR A 141 5.12 6.05 9.65
CA THR A 141 5.40 7.35 9.07
C THR A 141 4.11 8.11 8.79
N GLN A 142 4.23 9.43 8.70
CA GLN A 142 3.16 10.34 8.40
C GLN A 142 3.63 11.34 7.35
N ILE A 143 2.97 11.32 6.19
CA ILE A 143 3.27 12.25 5.10
C ILE A 143 2.03 13.01 4.66
N THR A 144 2.23 14.18 4.05
CA THR A 144 1.15 14.91 3.39
C THR A 144 1.08 14.51 1.93
N VAL A 145 -0.08 14.06 1.48
CA VAL A 145 -0.33 13.69 0.08
C VAL A 145 -1.36 14.63 -0.55
N LEU A 146 -1.33 14.71 -1.88
CA LEU A 146 -2.29 15.46 -2.70
C LEU A 146 -3.07 14.48 -3.58
N PRO A 147 -4.18 13.89 -3.08
CA PRO A 147 -4.90 12.83 -3.79
C PRO A 147 -5.63 13.34 -5.03
N HIS A 148 -6.06 14.61 -5.04
CA HIS A 148 -6.82 15.18 -6.16
C HIS A 148 -5.96 15.29 -7.42
N ARG A 149 -6.43 14.71 -8.54
CA ARG A 149 -5.66 14.55 -9.80
C ARG A 149 -4.37 13.78 -9.57
N ILE A 150 -4.50 12.51 -9.18
CA ILE A 150 -3.36 11.61 -9.03
C ILE A 150 -2.64 11.46 -10.38
N THR A 151 -1.30 11.48 -10.35
CA THR A 151 -0.45 11.31 -11.54
C THR A 151 0.67 10.33 -11.22
N ALA A 152 1.33 9.79 -12.25
CA ALA A 152 2.47 8.89 -12.06
C ALA A 152 3.57 9.51 -11.17
N GLY A 153 3.90 10.78 -11.41
CA GLY A 153 4.88 11.50 -10.59
C GLY A 153 4.47 11.63 -9.14
N ARG A 154 3.19 11.97 -8.86
CA ARG A 154 2.70 12.08 -7.47
C ARG A 154 2.65 10.74 -6.76
N LEU A 155 2.29 9.65 -7.45
CA LEU A 155 2.35 8.31 -6.90
C LEU A 155 3.78 7.90 -6.59
N GLN A 156 4.73 8.19 -7.49
CA GLN A 156 6.13 7.87 -7.32
C GLN A 156 6.71 8.60 -6.10
N THR A 157 6.45 9.91 -5.98
CA THR A 157 6.90 10.71 -4.82
C THR A 157 6.30 10.17 -3.52
N ALA A 158 4.98 9.94 -3.46
CA ALA A 158 4.34 9.42 -2.25
C ALA A 158 4.86 8.02 -1.87
N LEU A 159 5.11 7.15 -2.85
CA LEU A 159 5.71 5.84 -2.64
C LEU A 159 7.13 5.96 -2.07
N GLU A 160 7.95 6.81 -2.68
CA GLU A 160 9.33 7.04 -2.25
C GLU A 160 9.39 7.61 -0.83
N ASP A 161 8.59 8.65 -0.53
CA ASP A 161 8.57 9.28 0.79
C ASP A 161 8.19 8.26 1.90
N VAL A 162 7.10 7.51 1.71
CA VAL A 162 6.64 6.52 2.70
C VAL A 162 7.67 5.40 2.87
N VAL A 163 8.13 4.81 1.77
CA VAL A 163 9.03 3.65 1.84
C VAL A 163 10.38 4.07 2.44
N ASN A 164 10.93 5.21 2.02
CA ASN A 164 12.21 5.69 2.53
C ASN A 164 12.16 5.95 4.05
N ASP A 165 11.10 6.60 4.54
CA ASP A 165 10.96 6.87 5.97
C ASP A 165 10.82 5.59 6.79
N LEU A 166 10.08 4.60 6.29
CA LEU A 166 9.94 3.30 6.95
C LEU A 166 11.23 2.48 6.90
N MET A 167 12.02 2.57 5.82
CA MET A 167 13.26 1.79 5.70
C MET A 167 14.41 2.41 6.49
N ARG A 168 14.42 3.74 6.67
CA ARG A 168 15.39 4.43 7.54
C ARG A 168 15.38 3.90 8.96
N THR A 169 14.20 3.55 9.50
CA THR A 169 14.10 2.95 10.85
C THR A 169 14.72 1.56 10.92
N SER A 170 14.92 0.91 9.77
CA SER A 170 15.56 -0.41 9.63
C SER A 170 17.05 -0.30 9.25
N GLY A 171 17.61 0.92 9.23
CA GLY A 171 19.02 1.16 8.88
C GLY A 171 19.34 1.12 7.38
N SER A 172 18.33 1.30 6.53
CA SER A 172 18.49 1.31 5.07
C SER A 172 17.76 2.48 4.41
N VAL A 173 18.08 2.76 3.15
CA VAL A 173 17.40 3.77 2.31
C VAL A 173 17.04 3.18 0.97
N LEU A 174 16.29 3.92 0.16
CA LEU A 174 15.99 3.52 -1.22
C LEU A 174 17.29 3.43 -2.05
N ALA A 175 17.45 2.34 -2.80
CA ALA A 175 18.51 2.23 -3.79
C ALA A 175 18.27 3.21 -4.94
N ALA A 176 19.34 3.65 -5.61
CA ALA A 176 19.25 4.59 -6.75
C ALA A 176 18.30 4.12 -7.87
N LYS A 177 18.12 2.79 -8.03
CA LYS A 177 17.23 2.19 -9.03
C LYS A 177 15.77 2.05 -8.58
N PHE A 178 15.42 2.42 -7.35
CA PHE A 178 14.09 2.18 -6.78
C PHE A 178 12.96 2.70 -7.69
N SER A 179 13.09 3.93 -8.17
CA SER A 179 12.09 4.58 -9.02
C SER A 179 11.85 3.79 -10.30
N THR A 180 12.92 3.44 -11.02
CA THR A 180 12.84 2.62 -12.24
C THR A 180 12.28 1.23 -11.96
N SER A 181 12.68 0.60 -10.85
CA SER A 181 12.25 -0.75 -10.46
C SER A 181 10.77 -0.84 -10.05
N THR A 182 10.17 0.28 -9.63
CA THR A 182 8.78 0.33 -9.15
C THR A 182 7.82 1.00 -10.13
N ARG A 183 8.32 1.59 -11.22
CA ARG A 183 7.52 2.32 -12.22
C ARG A 183 6.35 1.52 -12.78
N TRP A 184 6.56 0.25 -13.08
CA TRP A 184 5.52 -0.63 -13.61
C TRP A 184 4.34 -0.81 -12.65
N LEU A 185 4.56 -0.72 -11.33
CA LEU A 185 3.50 -0.76 -10.32
C LEU A 185 2.58 0.45 -10.44
N ILE A 186 3.17 1.62 -10.72
CA ILE A 186 2.45 2.88 -10.86
C ILE A 186 1.63 2.88 -12.14
N GLU A 187 2.21 2.44 -13.24
CA GLU A 187 1.53 2.35 -14.54
C GLU A 187 0.33 1.40 -14.45
N ASP A 188 0.53 0.20 -13.90
CA ASP A 188 -0.54 -0.79 -13.66
C ASP A 188 -1.65 -0.25 -12.74
N ALA A 189 -1.30 0.46 -11.65
CA ALA A 189 -2.29 1.04 -10.75
C ALA A 189 -3.09 2.18 -11.39
N LEU A 190 -2.45 3.02 -12.22
CA LEU A 190 -3.12 4.09 -12.95
C LEU A 190 -4.05 3.56 -14.05
N GLU A 191 -3.69 2.47 -14.71
CA GLU A 191 -4.58 1.78 -15.64
C GLU A 191 -5.85 1.30 -14.92
N ARG A 192 -5.70 0.65 -13.76
CA ARG A 192 -6.83 0.19 -12.93
C ARG A 192 -7.68 1.36 -12.40
N TYR A 193 -7.02 2.45 -12.00
CA TYR A 193 -7.68 3.70 -11.61
C TYR A 193 -8.57 4.25 -12.73
N ALA A 194 -8.02 4.34 -13.96
CA ALA A 194 -8.70 4.91 -15.12
C ALA A 194 -9.81 4.00 -15.69
N SER A 195 -9.67 2.68 -15.55
CA SER A 195 -10.54 1.70 -16.22
C SER A 195 -11.98 1.63 -15.68
N GLY A 196 -12.28 2.22 -14.51
CA GLY A 196 -13.57 2.04 -13.85
C GLY A 196 -13.84 0.59 -13.41
N PRO A 197 -14.95 0.30 -12.69
CA PRO A 197 -15.31 -1.07 -12.38
C PRO A 197 -15.60 -1.82 -13.68
N ARG A 198 -14.80 -2.86 -13.99
CA ARG A 198 -15.14 -3.81 -15.06
C ARG A 198 -16.43 -4.50 -14.67
N SER A 199 -17.50 -4.19 -15.39
CA SER A 199 -18.78 -4.88 -15.26
C SER A 199 -18.59 -6.28 -15.84
N GLY A 200 -18.47 -7.28 -14.97
CA GLY A 200 -18.38 -8.70 -15.32
C GLY A 200 -19.00 -9.54 -14.22
#